data_AF-A0A531JJ31-F1
#
_entry.id   AF-A0A531JJ31-F1
#
_cell.length_a   1.000
_cell.length_b   1.000
_cell.length_c   1.000
_cell.angle_alpha   90.00
_cell.angle_beta   90.00
_cell.angle_gamma   90.00
#
_symmetry.space_group_name_H-M   'P 1'
#
loop_
_entity.id
_entity.type
_entity.pdbx_description
1 polymer ?
#
loop_
_entity_poly.entity_id
_entity_poly.type
_entity_poly.pdbx_seq_one_letter_code
_entity_poly.pdbx_strand_id
1 'polypeptide(L)'
;MNGFDATLEEVDQLGDAEQIPALLQRVAERYGLKTVAYLGTGTLDRKVPRHEPFIAVTYPPEWVERYRARGYLNIDPAIQIGLRRLLPIDWDEFGKGGGNLRQFFG
;
A
#
# COMPACT_ATOMS: atom_id res chain seq x y z
N MET A 1 -19.24 19.73 -0.37
CA MET A 1 -18.28 18.84 -1.07
C MET A 1 -18.26 17.52 -0.31
N ASN A 2 -18.39 16.38 -0.98
CA ASN A 2 -18.38 15.09 -0.27
C ASN A 2 -16.93 14.72 0.12
N GLY A 3 -16.76 13.72 0.99
CA GLY A 3 -15.42 13.32 1.45
C GLY A 3 -14.50 12.80 0.34
N PHE A 4 -15.07 12.31 -0.75
CA PHE A 4 -14.33 11.80 -1.91
C PHE A 4 -13.75 12.95 -2.76
N ASP A 5 -14.57 13.93 -3.12
CA ASP A 5 -14.16 15.11 -3.87
C ASP A 5 -13.04 15.86 -3.14
N ALA A 6 -13.16 16.02 -1.82
CA ALA A 6 -12.12 16.63 -1.00
C ALA A 6 -10.81 15.82 -0.97
N THR A 7 -10.87 14.48 -1.08
CA THR A 7 -9.64 13.67 -1.15
C THR A 7 -8.97 13.87 -2.50
N LEU A 8 -9.74 13.94 -3.59
CA LEU A 8 -9.20 14.18 -4.92
C LEU A 8 -8.55 15.56 -5.04
N GLU A 9 -9.16 16.60 -4.48
CA GLU A 9 -8.55 17.94 -4.46
C GLU A 9 -7.24 17.97 -3.65
N GLU A 10 -7.18 17.29 -2.51
CA GLU A 10 -5.93 17.17 -1.75
C GLU A 10 -4.84 16.45 -2.53
N VAL A 11 -5.20 15.40 -3.29
CA VAL A 11 -4.27 14.68 -4.17
C VAL A 11 -3.76 15.59 -5.29
N ASP A 12 -4.63 16.38 -5.90
CA ASP A 12 -4.27 17.31 -7.00
C ASP A 12 -3.31 18.42 -6.52
N GLN A 13 -3.38 18.79 -5.25
CA GLN A 13 -2.51 19.79 -4.63
C GLN A 13 -1.15 19.25 -4.17
N LEU A 14 -0.92 17.93 -4.22
CA LEU A 14 0.37 17.35 -3.84
C LEU A 14 1.45 17.71 -4.86
N GLY A 15 2.50 18.39 -4.38
CA GLY A 15 3.69 18.71 -5.17
C GLY A 15 4.89 17.83 -4.85
N ASP A 16 4.88 17.15 -3.70
CA ASP A 16 6.01 16.38 -3.19
C ASP A 16 5.55 15.03 -2.61
N ALA A 17 6.35 13.98 -2.85
CA ALA A 17 6.14 12.66 -2.30
C ALA A 17 6.22 12.62 -0.76
N GLU A 18 6.97 13.54 -0.13
CA GLU A 18 7.04 13.67 1.34
C GLU A 18 5.69 14.02 1.98
N GLN A 19 4.75 14.56 1.21
CA GLN A 19 3.41 14.94 1.68
C GLN A 19 2.43 13.76 1.67
N ILE A 20 2.73 12.67 0.95
CA ILE A 20 1.85 11.51 0.79
C ILE A 20 1.52 10.82 2.12
N PRO A 21 2.46 10.57 3.06
CA PRO A 21 2.12 9.94 4.33
C PRO A 21 1.04 10.69 5.12
N ALA A 22 1.11 12.03 5.14
CA ALA A 22 0.11 12.86 5.80
C ALA A 22 -1.26 12.78 5.12
N LEU A 23 -1.30 12.70 3.77
CA LEU A 23 -2.53 12.44 3.04
C LEU A 23 -3.13 11.07 3.41
N LEU A 24 -2.32 10.01 3.44
CA LEU A 24 -2.81 8.66 3.77
C LEU A 24 -3.40 8.60 5.17
N GLN A 25 -2.83 9.33 6.12
CA GLN A 25 -3.37 9.46 7.47
C GLN A 25 -4.77 10.10 7.47
N ARG A 26 -4.96 11.20 6.72
CA ARG A 26 -6.27 11.85 6.57
C ARG A 26 -7.29 10.97 5.86
N VAL A 27 -6.86 10.20 4.86
CA VAL A 27 -7.72 9.20 4.19
C VAL A 27 -8.14 8.12 5.19
N ALA A 28 -7.22 7.62 6.01
CA ALA A 28 -7.54 6.64 7.03
C ALA A 28 -8.63 7.14 7.99
N GLU A 29 -8.45 8.37 8.51
CA GLU A 29 -9.41 9.01 9.41
C GLU A 29 -10.77 9.26 8.75
N ARG A 30 -10.78 9.79 7.52
CA ARG A 30 -12.01 10.16 6.79
C ARG A 30 -12.91 8.95 6.51
N TYR A 31 -12.31 7.81 6.20
CA TYR A 31 -13.04 6.58 5.85
C TYR A 31 -13.09 5.55 6.98
N GLY A 32 -12.59 5.89 8.18
CA GLY A 32 -12.58 5.00 9.34
C GLY A 32 -11.70 3.75 9.16
N LEU A 33 -10.66 3.84 8.33
CA LEU A 33 -9.70 2.76 8.09
C LEU A 33 -8.67 2.73 9.22
N LYS A 34 -8.30 1.52 9.67
CA LYS A 34 -7.24 1.37 10.68
C LYS A 34 -5.88 1.81 10.15
N THR A 35 -5.59 1.46 8.90
CA THR A 35 -4.30 1.69 8.26
C THR A 35 -4.47 1.75 6.74
N VAL A 36 -3.56 2.47 6.07
CA VAL A 36 -3.51 2.60 4.61
C VAL A 36 -2.08 2.38 4.14
N ALA A 37 -1.93 1.74 2.98
CA ALA A 37 -0.65 1.53 2.32
C ALA A 37 -0.76 1.96 0.85
N TYR A 38 0.25 2.67 0.37
CA TYR A 38 0.41 3.06 -1.02
C TYR A 38 1.74 2.56 -1.55
N LEU A 39 1.70 1.85 -2.67
CA LEU A 39 2.85 1.35 -3.41
C LEU A 39 2.84 1.99 -4.81
N GLY A 40 3.73 2.96 -5.02
CA GLY A 40 4.00 3.55 -6.32
C GLY A 40 5.12 2.78 -7.03
N THR A 41 4.80 2.05 -8.09
CA THR A 41 5.80 1.25 -8.85
C THR A 41 6.49 2.04 -9.98
N GLY A 42 6.17 3.34 -10.12
CA GLY A 42 6.68 4.19 -11.19
C GLY A 42 6.04 3.90 -12.55
N THR A 43 6.63 4.41 -13.63
CA THR A 43 6.22 4.06 -14.98
C THR A 43 6.60 2.62 -15.29
N LEU A 44 5.66 1.82 -15.80
CA LEU A 44 5.91 0.47 -16.33
C LEU A 44 6.74 0.48 -17.64
N ASP A 45 7.32 1.62 -18.01
CA ASP A 45 8.17 1.74 -19.19
C ASP A 45 9.51 1.04 -18.91
N ARG A 46 9.71 -0.10 -19.57
CA ARG A 46 10.95 -0.91 -19.51
C ARG A 46 12.20 -0.14 -19.93
N LYS A 47 12.07 1.05 -20.54
CA LYS A 47 13.20 1.86 -21.01
C LYS A 47 13.75 2.83 -19.95
N VAL A 48 13.00 3.11 -18.89
CA VAL A 48 13.46 3.96 -17.78
C VAL A 48 14.09 3.05 -16.72
N PRO A 49 15.27 3.39 -16.15
CA PRO A 49 15.83 2.62 -15.04
C PRO A 49 14.76 2.48 -13.95
N ARG A 50 14.54 1.25 -13.46
CA ARG A 50 13.58 1.00 -12.38
C ARG A 50 14.02 1.84 -11.19
N HIS A 51 13.33 2.95 -10.94
CA HIS A 51 13.40 3.59 -9.65
C HIS A 51 12.88 2.59 -8.62
N GLU A 52 13.48 2.60 -7.43
CA GLU A 52 12.93 1.85 -6.30
C GLU A 52 11.46 2.23 -6.13
N PRO A 53 10.57 1.26 -5.85
CA PRO A 53 9.16 1.57 -5.67
C PRO A 53 8.99 2.54 -4.50
N PHE A 54 8.18 3.57 -4.70
CA PHE A 54 7.78 4.46 -3.62
C PHE A 54 6.78 3.74 -2.71
N ILE A 55 7.04 3.75 -1.41
CA ILE A 55 6.15 3.14 -0.42
C ILE A 55 5.85 4.16 0.67
N ALA A 56 4.56 4.42 0.89
CA ALA A 56 4.06 5.17 2.03
C ALA A 56 3.01 4.33 2.75
N VAL A 57 3.14 4.19 4.06
CA VAL A 57 2.26 3.36 4.89
C VAL A 57 1.95 4.06 6.19
N THR A 58 0.77 3.79 6.75
CA THR A 58 0.39 4.23 8.10
C THR A 58 0.46 3.08 9.11
N TYR A 59 1.16 1.99 8.77
CA TYR A 59 1.37 0.89 9.69
C TYR A 59 2.26 1.30 10.88
N PRO A 60 2.11 0.65 12.05
CA PRO A 60 3.03 0.84 13.15
C PRO A 60 4.49 0.57 12.75
N PRO A 61 5.46 1.38 13.20
CA PRO A 61 6.87 1.24 12.81
C PRO A 61 7.44 -0.16 13.03
N GLU A 62 7.06 -0.82 14.13
CA GLU A 62 7.49 -2.17 14.47
C GLU A 62 7.01 -3.23 13.45
N TRP A 63 5.83 -3.03 12.86
CA TRP A 63 5.35 -3.88 11.78
C TRP A 63 6.12 -3.64 10.49
N VAL A 64 6.40 -2.37 10.16
CA VAL A 64 7.20 -2.01 8.98
C VAL A 64 8.60 -2.62 9.06
N GLU A 65 9.24 -2.53 10.22
CA GLU A 65 10.56 -3.13 10.46
C GLU A 65 10.52 -4.65 10.31
N ARG A 66 9.54 -5.31 10.96
CA ARG A 66 9.36 -6.77 10.82
C ARG A 66 9.13 -7.17 9.36
N TYR A 67 8.29 -6.44 8.64
CA TYR A 67 7.96 -6.71 7.23
C TYR A 67 9.22 -6.67 6.36
N ARG A 68 10.08 -5.66 6.57
CA ARG A 68 11.36 -5.53 5.88
C ARG A 68 12.34 -6.63 6.27
N ALA A 69 12.57 -6.82 7.57
CA ALA A 69 13.53 -7.79 8.10
C ALA A 69 13.22 -9.23 7.68
N ARG A 70 11.92 -9.56 7.54
CA ARG A 70 11.46 -10.88 7.10
C ARG A 70 11.31 -11.01 5.58
N GLY A 71 11.56 -9.95 4.82
CA GLY A 71 11.44 -9.96 3.36
C GLY A 71 10.01 -10.26 2.88
N TYR A 72 8.99 -9.80 3.61
CA TYR A 72 7.60 -10.18 3.36
C TYR A 72 7.06 -9.68 2.02
N LEU A 73 7.67 -8.64 1.43
CA LEU A 73 7.37 -8.19 0.06
C LEU A 73 7.38 -9.35 -0.97
N ASN A 74 8.26 -10.33 -0.79
CA ASN A 74 8.42 -11.45 -1.72
C ASN A 74 7.30 -12.49 -1.62
N ILE A 75 6.57 -12.52 -0.52
CA ILE A 75 5.55 -13.53 -0.23
C ILE A 75 4.15 -12.95 0.00
N ASP A 76 4.03 -11.62 0.06
CA ASP A 76 2.79 -10.92 0.33
C ASP A 76 1.78 -11.11 -0.82
N PRO A 77 0.65 -11.80 -0.60
CA PRO A 77 -0.33 -12.06 -1.64
C PRO A 77 -1.01 -10.77 -2.13
N ALA A 78 -1.14 -9.74 -1.28
CA ALA A 78 -1.71 -8.46 -1.68
C ALA A 78 -0.84 -7.78 -2.74
N ILE A 79 0.49 -7.93 -2.66
CA ILE A 79 1.41 -7.42 -3.67
C ILE A 79 1.41 -8.31 -4.92
N GLN A 80 1.57 -9.63 -4.75
CA GLN A 80 1.72 -10.56 -5.88
C GLN A 80 0.47 -10.64 -6.77
N ILE A 81 -0.72 -10.54 -6.16
CA ILE A 81 -2.01 -10.62 -6.86
C ILE A 81 -2.48 -9.21 -7.24
N GLY A 82 -2.35 -8.22 -6.35
CA GLY A 82 -2.84 -6.86 -6.55
C GLY A 82 -2.26 -6.18 -7.78
N LEU A 83 -0.94 -6.34 -8.02
CA LEU A 83 -0.29 -5.77 -9.20
C LEU A 83 -0.75 -6.36 -10.54
N ARG A 84 -1.54 -7.45 -10.53
CA ARG A 84 -2.01 -8.16 -11.74
C ARG A 84 -3.52 -8.05 -11.93
N ARG A 85 -4.25 -7.36 -11.05
CA ARG A 85 -5.71 -7.25 -11.10
C ARG A 85 -6.15 -5.79 -11.25
N LEU A 86 -7.26 -5.62 -11.96
CA LEU A 86 -7.91 -4.32 -12.15
C LEU A 86 -8.98 -4.03 -11.09
N LEU A 87 -9.55 -5.07 -10.49
CA LEU A 87 -10.61 -4.95 -9.49
C LEU A 87 -10.02 -5.02 -8.07
N PRO A 88 -10.66 -4.34 -7.09
CA PRO A 88 -10.32 -4.50 -5.68
C PRO A 88 -10.31 -5.97 -5.25
N ILE A 89 -9.46 -6.29 -4.29
CA ILE A 89 -9.32 -7.63 -3.75
C ILE A 89 -9.60 -7.59 -2.26
N ASP A 90 -10.44 -8.49 -1.78
CA ASP A 90 -10.60 -8.75 -0.36
C ASP A 90 -9.48 -9.70 0.11
N TRP A 91 -8.82 -9.38 1.21
CA TRP A 91 -7.74 -10.21 1.74
C TRP A 91 -8.23 -11.57 2.24
N ASP A 92 -9.51 -11.69 2.58
CA ASP A 92 -10.13 -12.97 2.93
C ASP A 92 -10.13 -13.97 1.75
N GLU A 93 -10.03 -13.48 0.50
CA GLU A 93 -9.93 -14.32 -0.70
C GLU A 93 -8.57 -15.01 -0.86
N PHE A 94 -7.51 -14.53 -0.22
CA PHE A 94 -6.16 -15.10 -0.38
C PHE A 94 -6.04 -16.54 0.15
N GLY A 95 -7.04 -16.98 0.92
CA GLY A 95 -7.08 -18.31 1.52
C GLY A 95 -6.02 -18.48 2.62
N LYS A 96 -6.23 -19.48 3.49
CA LYS A 96 -5.20 -19.90 4.46
C LYS A 96 -4.09 -20.66 3.74
N GLY A 97 -3.25 -19.97 2.97
CA GLY A 97 -2.13 -20.60 2.28
C GLY A 97 -1.26 -21.39 3.27
N GLY A 98 -0.90 -22.62 2.92
CA GLY A 98 -0.01 -23.44 3.73
C GLY A 98 1.40 -22.83 3.84
N GLY A 99 2.08 -23.04 4.97
CA GLY A 99 3.48 -22.61 5.17
C GLY A 99 3.64 -21.15 5.62
N ASN A 100 4.60 -20.43 5.00
CA ASN A 100 5.09 -19.09 5.40
C ASN A 100 4.01 -18.01 5.56
N LEU A 101 2.83 -18.17 4.94
CA LEU A 101 1.69 -17.26 5.09
C LEU A 101 1.09 -17.28 6.51
N ARG A 102 1.25 -18.38 7.27
CA ARG A 102 0.86 -18.41 8.69
C ARG A 102 1.74 -17.53 9.57
N GLN A 103 3.01 -17.29 9.23
CA GLN A 103 3.88 -16.35 9.97
C GLN A 103 3.65 -14.88 9.57
N PHE A 104 2.96 -14.68 8.45
CA PHE A 104 2.58 -13.36 7.94
C PHE A 104 1.27 -12.88 8.58
N PHE A 105 0.25 -13.75 8.62
CA PHE A 105 -1.07 -13.43 9.18
C PHE A 105 -1.31 -13.92 10.61
N GLY A 106 -0.37 -14.66 11.21
CA GLY A 106 -0.47 -15.30 12.54
C GLY A 106 0.56 -14.81 13.54
#